data_AF-C8PJC1-F1
#
_entry.id   AF-C8PJC1-F1
#
_cell.length_a   1.000
_cell.length_b   1.000
_cell.length_c   1.000
_cell.angle_alpha   90.00
_cell.angle_beta   90.00
_cell.angle_gamma   90.00
#
_symmetry.space_group_name_H-M   'P 1'
#
loop_
_entity.id
_entity.type
_entity.pdbx_description
1 polymer ?
#
loop_
_entity_poly.entity_id
_entity_poly.type
_entity_poly.pdbx_seq_one_letter_code
_entity_poly.pdbx_strand_id
1 'polypeptide(L)'
;MKILASITALIVAAYLLAQIFFPQGVSFVGCGIGRANSCEDYGTYLLEERDYEAAKKPFEKACEAGLENSCAIAGDLYYDEQNLYKTTKDKGKSARFYSKACELGAPKLATTPR
;
A
#
# COMPACT_ATOMS: atom_id res chain seq x y z
N MET A 1 31.96 15.38 -26.53
CA MET A 1 31.75 15.79 -25.12
C MET A 1 30.53 16.70 -24.93
N LYS A 2 30.32 17.78 -25.71
CA LYS A 2 29.14 18.67 -25.57
C LYS A 2 27.78 18.00 -25.85
N ILE A 3 27.69 17.14 -26.87
CA ILE A 3 26.44 16.39 -27.20
C ILE A 3 26.06 15.43 -26.08
N LEU A 4 27.05 14.77 -25.47
CA LEU A 4 26.84 13.84 -24.36
C LEU A 4 26.24 14.55 -23.13
N ALA A 5 26.73 15.75 -22.81
CA ALA A 5 26.21 16.57 -21.71
C ALA A 5 24.75 17.02 -21.95
N SER A 6 24.39 17.28 -23.20
CA SER A 6 23.01 17.68 -23.57
C SER A 6 22.03 16.51 -23.47
N ILE A 7 22.46 15.30 -23.84
CA ILE A 7 21.64 14.08 -23.72
C ILE A 7 21.42 13.74 -22.25
N THR A 8 22.46 13.81 -21.42
CA THR A 8 22.32 13.55 -19.97
C THR A 8 21.37 14.55 -19.31
N ALA A 9 21.41 15.83 -19.70
CA ALA A 9 20.48 16.83 -19.17
C ALA A 9 19.01 16.54 -19.54
N LEU A 10 18.75 16.08 -20.76
CA LEU A 10 17.39 15.70 -21.20
C LEU A 10 16.88 14.45 -20.47
N ILE A 11 17.72 13.45 -20.25
CA ILE A 11 17.35 12.24 -19.50
C ILE A 11 17.01 12.60 -18.05
N VAL A 12 17.83 13.43 -17.41
CA VAL A 12 17.57 13.89 -16.02
C VAL A 12 16.28 14.71 -15.95
N ALA A 13 16.05 15.62 -16.90
CA ALA A 13 14.80 16.39 -16.96
C ALA A 13 13.57 15.50 -17.16
N ALA A 14 13.63 14.52 -18.06
CA ALA A 14 12.55 13.58 -18.30
C ALA A 14 12.27 12.70 -17.05
N TYR A 15 13.31 12.27 -16.34
CA TYR A 15 13.17 11.51 -15.10
C TYR A 15 12.53 12.34 -13.98
N LEU A 16 12.96 13.60 -13.80
CA LEU A 16 12.37 14.51 -12.81
C LEU A 16 10.90 14.80 -13.13
N LEU A 17 10.56 15.00 -14.41
CA LEU A 17 9.16 15.18 -14.83
C LEU A 17 8.35 13.90 -14.61
N ALA A 18 8.91 12.72 -14.90
CA ALA A 18 8.26 11.45 -14.63
C ALA A 18 8.01 11.22 -13.14
N GLN A 19 8.92 11.63 -12.24
CA GLN A 19 8.69 11.57 -10.80
C GLN A 19 7.54 12.45 -10.33
N ILE A 20 7.33 13.60 -10.97
CA ILE A 20 6.23 14.53 -10.66
C ILE A 20 4.89 13.96 -11.17
N PHE A 21 4.87 13.37 -12.36
CA PHE A 21 3.65 12.81 -12.96
C PHE A 21 3.32 11.37 -12.52
N PHE A 22 4.31 10.61 -12.02
CA PHE A 22 4.16 9.22 -11.57
C PHE A 22 4.77 9.01 -10.17
N PRO A 23 4.23 9.65 -9.12
CA PRO A 23 4.70 9.45 -7.74
C PRO A 23 4.60 7.98 -7.29
N GLN A 24 3.65 7.24 -7.86
CA GLN A 24 3.36 5.82 -7.61
C GLN A 24 4.51 4.84 -7.93
N GLY A 25 5.42 5.18 -8.86
CA GLY A 25 6.52 4.29 -9.25
C GLY A 25 7.51 4.05 -8.11
N VAL A 26 7.71 5.05 -7.24
CA VAL A 26 8.68 4.97 -6.13
C VAL A 26 8.15 4.06 -5.02
N SER A 27 6.89 4.21 -4.62
CA SER A 27 6.27 3.39 -3.57
C SER A 27 6.04 1.95 -4.02
N PHE A 28 5.63 1.73 -5.28
CA PHE A 28 5.52 0.38 -5.86
C PHE A 28 6.86 -0.36 -5.84
N VAL A 29 7.93 0.27 -6.33
CA VAL A 29 9.27 -0.32 -6.32
C VAL A 29 9.77 -0.51 -4.89
N GLY A 30 9.56 0.47 -4.01
CA GLY A 30 9.90 0.40 -2.59
C GLY A 30 9.22 -0.78 -1.87
N CYS A 31 7.96 -1.03 -2.19
CA CYS A 31 7.23 -2.19 -1.68
C CYS A 31 7.73 -3.52 -2.29
N GLY A 32 8.13 -3.50 -3.56
CA GLY A 32 8.75 -4.64 -4.25
C GLY A 32 10.03 -5.12 -3.55
N ILE A 33 10.84 -4.20 -3.04
CA ILE A 33 12.08 -4.49 -2.30
C ILE A 33 11.89 -4.66 -0.79
N GLY A 34 10.65 -4.66 -0.29
CA GLY A 34 10.31 -5.00 1.11
C GLY A 34 10.32 -3.83 2.10
N ARG A 35 10.26 -2.57 1.65
CA ARG A 35 10.10 -1.43 2.59
C ARG A 35 8.65 -1.33 3.06
N ALA A 36 8.44 -1.47 4.36
CA ALA A 36 7.12 -1.45 4.99
C ALA A 36 6.31 -0.19 4.65
N ASN A 37 6.87 0.99 4.93
CA ASN A 37 6.20 2.28 4.69
C ASN A 37 5.86 2.47 3.20
N SER A 38 6.74 2.03 2.29
CA SER A 38 6.45 2.11 0.86
C SER A 38 5.30 1.19 0.43
N CYS A 39 5.12 0.05 1.10
CA CYS A 39 3.94 -0.80 0.88
C CYS A 39 2.66 -0.16 1.45
N GLU A 40 2.73 0.51 2.60
CA GLU A 40 1.60 1.25 3.17
C GLU A 40 1.19 2.42 2.27
N ASP A 41 2.14 3.23 1.80
CA ASP A 41 1.91 4.33 0.87
C ASP A 41 1.28 3.83 -0.44
N TYR A 42 1.84 2.75 -1.01
CA TYR A 42 1.32 2.16 -2.24
C TYR A 42 -0.08 1.55 -2.05
N GLY A 43 -0.33 0.90 -0.92
CA GLY A 43 -1.66 0.40 -0.56
C GLY A 43 -2.68 1.53 -0.44
N THR A 44 -2.30 2.63 0.22
CA THR A 44 -3.16 3.81 0.40
C THR A 44 -3.51 4.44 -0.94
N TYR A 45 -2.54 4.57 -1.84
CA TYR A 45 -2.80 5.03 -3.21
C TYR A 45 -3.86 4.16 -3.93
N LEU A 46 -3.77 2.83 -3.80
CA LEU A 46 -4.75 1.93 -4.42
C LEU A 46 -6.16 2.07 -3.80
N LEU A 47 -6.27 2.43 -2.51
CA LEU A 47 -7.57 2.77 -1.90
C LEU A 47 -8.16 4.04 -2.51
N GLU A 48 -7.35 5.07 -2.74
CA GLU A 48 -7.78 6.33 -3.35
C GLU A 48 -8.28 6.11 -4.79
N GLU A 49 -7.59 5.26 -5.55
CA GLU A 49 -7.97 4.81 -6.89
C GLU A 49 -9.14 3.81 -6.89
N ARG A 50 -9.61 3.39 -5.71
CA ARG A 50 -10.67 2.39 -5.51
C ARG A 50 -10.34 1.00 -6.07
N ASP A 51 -9.05 0.68 -6.21
CA ASP A 51 -8.56 -0.66 -6.52
C ASP A 51 -8.31 -1.45 -5.23
N TYR A 52 -9.39 -1.74 -4.53
CA TYR A 52 -9.36 -2.39 -3.22
C TYR A 52 -8.79 -3.81 -3.27
N GLU A 53 -8.96 -4.53 -4.39
CA GLU A 53 -8.42 -5.88 -4.53
C GLU A 53 -6.90 -5.84 -4.65
N ALA A 54 -6.35 -4.91 -5.44
CA ALA A 54 -4.90 -4.72 -5.54
C ALA A 54 -4.32 -4.21 -4.21
N ALA A 55 -5.05 -3.40 -3.45
CA ALA A 55 -4.61 -2.80 -2.19
C ALA A 55 -4.29 -3.85 -1.10
N LYS A 56 -4.90 -5.04 -1.15
CA LYS A 56 -4.67 -6.10 -0.17
C LYS A 56 -3.20 -6.44 0.00
N LYS A 57 -2.53 -6.79 -1.10
CA LYS A 57 -1.17 -7.34 -1.05
C LYS A 57 -0.13 -6.35 -0.48
N PRO A 58 -0.14 -5.05 -0.83
CA PRO A 58 0.68 -4.05 -0.16
C PRO A 58 0.41 -3.96 1.34
N PHE A 59 -0.85 -3.91 1.79
CA PHE A 59 -1.16 -3.87 3.22
C PHE A 59 -0.79 -5.16 3.96
N GLU A 60 -0.95 -6.33 3.34
CA GLU A 60 -0.46 -7.61 3.90
C GLU A 60 1.05 -7.52 4.16
N LYS A 61 1.84 -7.06 3.18
CA LYS A 61 3.29 -6.91 3.32
C LYS A 61 3.69 -5.88 4.37
N ALA A 62 3.02 -4.73 4.40
CA ALA A 62 3.27 -3.69 5.39
C ALA A 62 2.97 -4.19 6.81
N CYS A 63 1.88 -4.93 6.98
CA CYS A 63 1.53 -5.61 8.22
C CYS A 63 2.59 -6.66 8.64
N GLU A 64 3.03 -7.50 7.71
CA GLU A 64 4.09 -8.49 7.97
C GLU A 64 5.41 -7.85 8.39
N ALA A 65 5.67 -6.62 7.93
CA ALA A 65 6.82 -5.82 8.32
C ALA A 65 6.62 -5.01 9.62
N GLY A 66 5.49 -5.20 10.31
CA GLY A 66 5.22 -4.65 11.64
C GLY A 66 4.45 -3.32 11.67
N LEU A 67 3.90 -2.87 10.54
CA LEU A 67 3.03 -1.70 10.51
C LEU A 67 1.62 -2.09 10.98
N GLU A 68 1.33 -1.74 12.22
CA GLU A 68 0.09 -2.02 12.91
C GLU A 68 -1.17 -1.56 12.14
N ASN A 69 -1.19 -0.29 11.70
CA ASN A 69 -2.31 0.28 10.95
C ASN A 69 -2.59 -0.51 9.65
N SER A 70 -1.53 -0.91 8.96
CA SER A 70 -1.63 -1.73 7.75
C SER A 70 -2.25 -3.09 8.02
N CYS A 71 -2.06 -3.68 9.21
CA CYS A 71 -2.76 -4.91 9.61
C CYS A 71 -4.27 -4.70 9.74
N ALA A 72 -4.71 -3.60 10.36
CA ALA A 72 -6.13 -3.30 10.49
C ALA A 72 -6.79 -3.12 9.11
N ILE A 73 -6.15 -2.34 8.22
CA ILE A 73 -6.63 -2.10 6.85
C ILE A 73 -6.67 -3.39 6.03
N ALA A 74 -5.67 -4.26 6.14
CA ALA A 74 -5.71 -5.58 5.51
C ALA A 74 -6.90 -6.41 6.03
N GLY A 75 -7.15 -6.36 7.34
CA GLY A 75 -8.33 -6.95 7.98
C GLY A 75 -9.65 -6.47 7.37
N ASP A 76 -9.80 -5.15 7.19
CA ASP A 76 -10.94 -4.51 6.55
C ASP A 76 -11.11 -4.94 5.08
N LEU A 77 -10.04 -4.96 4.30
CA LEU A 77 -10.10 -5.34 2.88
C LEU A 77 -10.52 -6.79 2.65
N TYR A 78 -10.26 -7.68 3.61
CA TYR A 78 -10.76 -9.05 3.62
C TYR A 78 -12.14 -9.19 4.28
N TYR A 79 -12.57 -8.19 5.05
CA TYR A 79 -13.87 -8.08 5.69
C TYR A 79 -14.76 -7.09 4.94
N ASP A 80 -15.39 -7.56 3.88
CA ASP A 80 -16.34 -6.75 3.11
C ASP A 80 -17.78 -7.28 3.26
N GLU A 81 -18.35 -7.29 4.47
CA GLU A 81 -19.70 -7.88 4.67
C GLU A 81 -20.78 -7.21 3.84
N GLN A 82 -20.66 -5.89 3.62
CA GLN A 82 -21.60 -5.09 2.84
C GLN A 82 -21.29 -5.08 1.33
N ASN A 83 -20.24 -5.77 0.88
CA ASN A 83 -19.81 -5.84 -0.52
C ASN A 83 -19.48 -4.46 -1.13
N LEU A 84 -19.03 -3.51 -0.29
CA LEU A 84 -18.70 -2.14 -0.63
C LEU A 84 -17.42 -2.03 -1.46
N TYR A 85 -16.49 -2.96 -1.25
CA TYR A 85 -15.17 -2.97 -1.88
C TYR A 85 -15.08 -3.95 -3.05
N LYS A 86 -16.07 -4.85 -3.20
CA LYS A 86 -16.11 -5.91 -4.23
C LYS A 86 -14.82 -6.75 -4.25
N THR A 87 -14.28 -7.00 -3.07
CA THR A 87 -13.03 -7.74 -2.92
C THR A 87 -13.28 -9.23 -2.69
N THR A 88 -12.24 -10.05 -2.92
CA THR A 88 -12.25 -11.47 -2.52
C THR A 88 -12.29 -11.58 -0.99
N LYS A 89 -13.44 -11.94 -0.43
CA LYS A 89 -13.61 -12.02 1.03
C LYS A 89 -12.93 -13.24 1.61
N ASP A 90 -12.32 -13.08 2.77
CA ASP A 90 -11.76 -14.19 3.55
C ASP A 90 -11.79 -13.83 5.03
N LYS A 91 -12.84 -14.30 5.73
CA LYS A 91 -13.02 -14.02 7.16
C LYS A 91 -11.88 -14.59 8.01
N GLY A 92 -11.27 -15.70 7.58
CA GLY A 92 -10.14 -16.31 8.28
C GLY A 92 -8.88 -15.46 8.20
N LYS A 93 -8.55 -14.97 7.00
CA LYS A 93 -7.47 -13.99 6.81
C LYS A 93 -7.75 -12.69 7.56
N SER A 94 -8.96 -12.17 7.47
CA SER A 94 -9.36 -10.95 8.17
C SER A 94 -9.12 -11.06 9.68
N ALA A 95 -9.64 -12.12 10.32
CA ALA A 95 -9.43 -12.37 11.74
C ALA A 95 -7.95 -12.48 12.12
N ARG A 96 -7.13 -13.09 11.25
CA ARG A 96 -5.68 -13.19 11.45
C ARG A 96 -5.01 -11.81 11.43
N PHE A 97 -5.35 -10.94 10.49
CA PHE A 97 -4.78 -9.60 10.40
C PHE A 97 -5.22 -8.72 11.57
N TYR A 98 -6.48 -8.78 11.99
CA TYR A 98 -6.93 -8.09 13.20
C TYR A 98 -6.22 -8.59 14.46
N SER A 99 -6.04 -9.91 14.59
CA SER A 99 -5.29 -10.47 15.72
C SER A 99 -3.85 -9.95 15.73
N LYS A 100 -3.22 -9.86 14.56
CA LYS A 100 -1.88 -9.29 14.40
C LYS A 100 -1.81 -7.82 14.76
N ALA A 101 -2.79 -7.01 14.35
CA ALA A 101 -2.87 -5.60 14.73
C ALA A 101 -2.93 -5.45 16.27
N CYS A 102 -3.76 -6.26 16.94
CA CYS A 102 -3.84 -6.28 18.40
C CYS A 102 -2.51 -6.67 19.07
N GLU A 103 -1.77 -7.65 18.51
CA GLU A 103 -0.44 -8.04 19.01
C GLU A 103 0.59 -6.91 18.88
N LEU A 104 0.47 -6.08 17.84
CA LEU A 104 1.39 -4.97 17.58
C LEU A 104 1.08 -3.71 18.40
N GLY A 105 0.00 -3.72 19.18
CA GLY A 105 -0.36 -2.62 20.09
C GLY A 105 -1.53 -1.77 19.63
N ALA A 106 -2.29 -2.21 18.62
CA ALA A 106 -3.40 -1.40 18.12
C ALA A 106 -4.42 -1.06 19.20
N PRO A 107 -4.73 0.24 19.40
CA PRO A 107 -5.85 0.60 20.24
C PRO A 107 -7.12 -0.02 19.63
N LYS A 108 -7.94 -0.66 20.48
CA LYS A 108 -9.23 -1.30 20.17
C LYS A 108 -10.25 -0.46 19.38
N LEU A 109 -9.91 0.77 19.00
CA LEU A 109 -10.77 1.72 18.30
C LEU A 109 -10.74 1.59 16.77
N ALA A 110 -9.86 0.77 16.19
CA ALA A 110 -9.86 0.53 14.73
C ALA A 110 -10.96 -0.44 14.25
N THR A 111 -11.77 -1.03 15.15
CA THR A 111 -12.71 -2.12 14.81
C THR A 111 -14.18 -1.75 14.96
N THR A 112 -14.60 -0.56 14.51
CA THR A 112 -16.03 -0.30 14.32
C THR A 112 -16.32 0.02 12.86
N PRO A 113 -16.88 -0.94 12.09
CA PRO A 113 -17.54 -0.59 10.84
C PRO A 113 -18.73 0.32 11.18
N ARG A 114 -18.85 1.44 10.48
CA ARG A 114 -20.06 2.26 10.49
C ARG A 114 -21.07 1.68 9.50
#